data_AF-A0A2M8PAE4-F1
#
_entry.id   AF-A0A2M8PAE4-F1
#
_cell.length_a   1.000
_cell.length_b   1.000
_cell.length_c   1.000
_cell.angle_alpha   90.00
_cell.angle_beta   90.00
_cell.angle_gamma   90.00
#
_symmetry.space_group_name_H-M   'P 1'
#
loop_
_entity.id
_entity.type
_entity.pdbx_description
1 polymer ?
#
loop_
_entity_poly.entity_id
_entity_poly.type
_entity_poly.pdbx_seq_one_letter_code
_entity_poly.pdbx_strand_id
1 'polypeptide(L)'
;MRKAFRRLGCALLFIPWLALMFAPCFVIALIAQGEVRITWSDVPDDAFRIWLLQDVPIGGVGIATSQRYTPAQSEDGRQVACTIIDVRFVIWQGNAERAGAFPSRQCACYYKDQSAQAWRTLSVGEEACKKATE
;
A
#
# COMPACT_ATOMS: atom_id res chain seq x y z
N MET A 1 -27.08 23.98 15.40
CA MET A 1 -26.36 22.73 15.73
C MET A 1 -27.16 21.43 15.44
N ARG A 2 -28.48 21.32 15.73
CA ARG A 2 -29.28 20.09 15.45
C ARG A 2 -29.29 19.60 13.99
N LYS A 3 -29.26 20.51 12.99
CA LYS A 3 -29.18 20.14 11.56
C LYS A 3 -27.85 19.48 11.18
N ALA A 4 -26.74 19.83 11.84
CA ALA A 4 -25.43 19.21 11.59
C ALA A 4 -25.39 17.78 12.14
N PHE A 5 -25.92 17.57 13.35
CA PHE A 5 -26.03 16.24 13.97
C PHE A 5 -26.87 15.26 13.15
N ARG A 6 -27.96 15.73 12.53
CA ARG A 6 -28.80 14.88 11.65
C ARG A 6 -28.11 14.53 10.33
N ARG A 7 -27.31 15.44 9.78
CA ARG A 7 -26.50 15.19 8.58
C ARG A 7 -25.36 14.20 8.85
N LEU A 8 -24.71 14.33 10.00
CA LEU A 8 -23.72 13.37 10.49
C LEU A 8 -24.34 11.98 10.67
N GLY A 9 -25.51 11.88 11.32
CA GLY A 9 -26.22 10.60 11.49
C GLY A 9 -26.61 9.94 10.17
N CYS A 10 -27.10 10.72 9.20
CA CYS A 10 -27.41 10.18 7.87
C CYS A 10 -26.14 9.73 7.11
N ALA A 11 -25.06 10.51 7.15
CA ALA A 11 -23.80 10.11 6.52
C ALA A 11 -23.23 8.83 7.15
N LEU A 12 -23.34 8.70 8.47
CA LEU A 12 -22.82 7.55 9.22
C LEU A 12 -23.58 6.24 8.92
N LEU A 13 -24.85 6.32 8.50
CA LEU A 13 -25.63 5.18 8.00
C LEU A 13 -25.44 4.93 6.51
N PHE A 14 -25.27 6.00 5.72
CA PHE A 14 -25.17 5.89 4.26
C PHE A 14 -23.83 5.30 3.82
N ILE A 15 -22.72 5.65 4.48
CA ILE A 15 -21.39 5.13 4.17
C ILE A 15 -21.32 3.59 4.29
N PRO A 16 -21.71 2.97 5.43
CA PRO A 16 -21.67 1.51 5.54
C PRO A 16 -22.69 0.83 4.61
N TRP A 17 -23.85 1.45 4.37
CA TRP A 17 -24.83 0.94 3.39
C TRP A 17 -24.25 0.90 1.97
N LEU A 18 -23.60 1.98 1.56
CA LEU A 18 -22.92 2.06 0.26
C LEU A 18 -21.79 1.03 0.19
N ALA A 19 -20.96 0.92 1.24
CA ALA A 19 -19.89 -0.06 1.30
C ALA A 19 -20.42 -1.49 1.15
N LEU A 20 -21.56 -1.82 1.77
CA LEU A 20 -22.18 -3.15 1.65
C LEU A 20 -22.66 -3.44 0.23
N MET A 21 -23.25 -2.44 -0.45
CA MET A 21 -23.68 -2.57 -1.85
C MET A 21 -22.51 -2.67 -2.83
N PHE A 22 -21.40 -1.97 -2.57
CA PHE A 22 -20.21 -2.00 -3.43
C PHE A 22 -19.25 -3.17 -3.14
N ALA A 23 -19.34 -3.78 -1.96
CA ALA A 23 -18.52 -4.92 -1.57
C ALA A 23 -18.51 -6.08 -2.59
N PRO A 24 -19.65 -6.58 -3.12
CA PRO A 24 -19.62 -7.67 -4.09
C PRO A 24 -18.91 -7.27 -5.39
N CYS A 25 -19.13 -6.05 -5.89
CA CYS A 25 -18.44 -5.55 -7.08
C CYS A 25 -16.92 -5.47 -6.85
N PHE A 26 -16.50 -5.01 -5.67
CA PHE A 26 -15.08 -4.94 -5.30
C PHE A 26 -14.44 -6.33 -5.24
N VAL A 27 -15.13 -7.31 -4.64
CA VAL A 27 -14.65 -8.70 -4.56
C VAL A 27 -14.54 -9.32 -5.96
N ILE A 28 -15.53 -9.12 -6.82
CA ILE A 28 -15.49 -9.63 -8.21
C ILE A 28 -14.32 -9.01 -8.97
N ALA A 29 -14.09 -7.70 -8.83
CA ALA A 29 -12.95 -7.02 -9.45
C ALA A 29 -11.61 -7.60 -8.97
N LEU A 30 -11.48 -7.84 -7.66
CA LEU A 30 -10.27 -8.41 -7.06
C LEU A 30 -10.03 -9.85 -7.54
N ILE A 31 -11.08 -10.66 -7.67
CA ILE A 31 -10.96 -12.03 -8.21
C ILE A 31 -10.58 -12.02 -9.69
N ALA A 32 -11.16 -11.12 -10.48
CA ALA A 32 -10.92 -11.06 -11.92
C ALA A 32 -9.51 -10.55 -12.29
N GLN A 33 -9.00 -9.56 -11.56
CA GLN A 33 -7.69 -8.95 -11.82
C GLN A 33 -6.56 -9.56 -11.00
N GLY A 34 -6.87 -10.27 -9.90
CA GLY A 34 -5.91 -10.79 -8.93
C GLY A 34 -5.28 -9.71 -8.04
N GLU A 35 -5.26 -8.46 -8.50
CA GLU A 35 -4.67 -7.32 -7.83
C GLU A 35 -5.43 -6.03 -8.12
N VAL A 36 -5.61 -5.20 -7.09
CA VAL A 36 -6.01 -3.80 -7.17
C VAL A 36 -4.84 -2.95 -6.72
N ARG A 37 -4.29 -2.14 -7.63
CA ARG A 37 -3.18 -1.21 -7.36
C ARG A 37 -3.62 0.23 -7.60
N ILE A 38 -3.52 1.05 -6.55
CA ILE A 38 -3.80 2.48 -6.59
C ILE A 38 -2.47 3.21 -6.37
N THR A 39 -1.93 3.81 -7.44
CA THR A 39 -0.68 4.59 -7.40
C THR A 39 -0.96 6.03 -6.98
N TRP A 40 -0.28 6.51 -5.94
CA TRP A 40 -0.48 7.87 -5.42
C TRP A 40 0.44 8.90 -6.06
N SER A 41 1.59 8.47 -6.58
CA SER A 41 2.66 9.35 -7.08
C SER A 41 3.39 8.73 -8.28
N ASP A 42 4.31 9.50 -8.89
CA ASP A 42 5.25 9.07 -9.91
C ASP A 42 6.44 8.26 -9.32
N VAL A 43 6.59 8.25 -7.99
CA VAL A 43 7.62 7.50 -7.28
C VAL A 43 7.32 6.00 -7.33
N PRO A 44 8.30 5.15 -7.66
CA PRO A 44 8.13 3.70 -7.65
C PRO A 44 7.68 3.20 -6.27
N ASP A 45 6.80 2.20 -6.26
CA ASP A 45 6.23 1.57 -5.06
C ASP A 45 5.45 2.49 -4.11
N ASP A 46 5.17 3.73 -4.49
CA ASP A 46 4.21 4.58 -3.79
C ASP A 46 2.77 4.25 -4.26
N ALA A 47 2.32 3.06 -3.87
CA ALA A 47 1.00 2.55 -4.19
C ALA A 47 0.34 1.83 -3.00
N PHE A 48 -0.98 1.96 -2.93
CA PHE A 48 -1.81 1.06 -2.15
C PHE A 48 -2.15 -0.16 -3.01
N ARG A 49 -1.80 -1.35 -2.52
CA ARG A 49 -1.98 -2.61 -3.25
C ARG A 49 -2.79 -3.57 -2.42
N ILE A 50 -3.82 -4.15 -3.02
CA ILE A 50 -4.55 -5.30 -2.47
C ILE A 50 -4.45 -6.41 -3.48
N TRP A 51 -4.05 -7.61 -3.07
CA TRP A 51 -3.98 -8.76 -3.97
C TRP A 51 -4.52 -10.02 -3.30
N LEU A 52 -4.94 -10.96 -4.13
CA LEU A 52 -5.47 -12.24 -3.68
C LEU A 52 -4.34 -13.26 -3.61
N LEU A 53 -4.22 -13.97 -2.49
CA LEU A 53 -3.36 -15.14 -2.34
C LEU A 53 -4.21 -16.36 -2.69
N GLN A 54 -3.86 -17.06 -3.76
CA GLN A 54 -4.58 -18.23 -4.26
C GLN A 54 -3.71 -19.49 -4.37
N ASP A 55 -2.47 -19.44 -3.89
CA ASP A 55 -1.54 -20.58 -3.98
C ASP A 55 -1.99 -21.72 -3.08
N VAL A 56 -2.57 -22.78 -3.63
CA VAL A 56 -3.03 -23.98 -2.89
C VAL A 56 -1.87 -24.53 -2.04
N PRO A 57 -1.98 -24.64 -0.70
CA PRO A 57 -3.18 -24.70 0.14
C PRO A 57 -3.56 -23.38 0.88
N ILE A 58 -3.11 -22.23 0.39
CA ILE A 58 -3.19 -20.92 1.04
C ILE A 58 -4.19 -20.03 0.29
N GLY A 59 -5.20 -19.58 1.02
CA GLY A 59 -6.20 -18.61 0.57
C GLY A 59 -6.20 -17.39 1.48
N GLY A 60 -5.98 -16.22 0.89
CA GLY A 60 -5.81 -14.98 1.66
C GLY A 60 -5.94 -13.73 0.82
N VAL A 61 -5.91 -12.58 1.48
CA VAL A 61 -5.76 -11.26 0.87
C VAL A 61 -4.52 -10.62 1.45
N GLY A 62 -3.63 -10.13 0.59
CA GLY A 62 -2.51 -9.29 0.94
C GLY A 62 -2.90 -7.83 0.77
N ILE A 63 -2.50 -7.01 1.73
CA ILE A 63 -2.70 -5.56 1.71
C ILE A 63 -1.32 -4.94 1.91
N ALA A 64 -0.86 -4.13 0.98
CA ALA A 64 0.34 -3.32 1.13
C ALA A 64 -0.03 -1.85 1.11
N THR A 65 0.44 -1.14 2.12
CA THR A 65 0.33 0.32 2.21
C THR A 65 1.71 0.92 2.10
N SER A 66 1.91 1.82 1.15
CA SER A 66 3.12 2.61 1.05
C SER A 66 2.98 3.93 1.82
N GLN A 67 4.07 4.38 2.42
CA GLN A 67 4.23 5.72 2.93
C GLN A 67 5.50 6.32 2.33
N ARG A 68 5.36 7.49 1.72
CA ARG A 68 6.48 8.23 1.16
C ARG A 68 7.14 9.08 2.24
N TYR A 69 8.47 9.02 2.28
CA TYR A 69 9.34 9.90 3.04
C TYR A 69 10.33 10.58 2.11
N THR A 70 10.41 11.90 2.16
CA THR A 70 11.39 12.67 1.39
C THR A 70 12.34 13.33 2.38
N PRO A 71 13.60 12.87 2.48
CA PRO A 71 14.57 13.50 3.37
C PRO A 71 14.81 14.96 2.96
N ALA A 72 14.93 15.85 3.95
CA ALA A 72 15.08 17.29 3.74
C ALA A 72 16.42 17.67 3.10
N GLN A 73 17.45 16.82 3.24
CA GLN A 73 18.80 17.10 2.77
C GLN A 73 19.34 15.89 1.99
N SER A 74 19.42 16.05 0.68
CA SER A 74 20.13 15.11 -0.18
C SER A 74 21.60 15.50 -0.20
N GLU A 75 22.48 14.63 0.30
CA GLU A 75 23.93 14.88 0.35
C GLU A 75 24.53 15.23 -1.03
N ASP A 76 23.86 14.80 -2.12
CA ASP A 76 24.30 15.03 -3.51
C ASP A 76 23.43 16.03 -4.29
N GLY A 77 22.50 16.75 -3.65
CA GLY A 77 21.58 17.68 -4.34
C GLY A 77 20.58 17.01 -5.29
N ARG A 78 20.51 15.68 -5.30
CA ARG A 78 19.56 14.88 -6.09
C ARG A 78 18.21 14.76 -5.37
N GLN A 79 17.09 14.74 -6.09
CA GLN A 79 15.79 14.48 -5.47
C GLN A 79 15.71 13.01 -5.04
N VAL A 80 15.69 12.77 -3.73
CA VAL A 80 15.57 11.43 -3.13
C VAL A 80 14.18 11.27 -2.52
N ALA A 81 13.56 10.11 -2.75
CA ALA A 81 12.30 9.72 -2.14
C ALA A 81 12.43 8.28 -1.65
N CYS A 82 12.15 8.06 -0.38
CA CYS A 82 12.05 6.74 0.22
C CYS A 82 10.57 6.36 0.35
N THR A 83 10.30 5.08 0.16
CA THR A 83 8.99 4.47 0.32
C THR A 83 9.10 3.37 1.35
N ILE A 84 8.23 3.43 2.35
CA ILE A 84 8.08 2.41 3.37
C ILE A 84 6.82 1.64 3.01
N ILE A 85 6.97 0.35 2.75
CA ILE A 85 5.91 -0.54 2.30
C ILE A 85 5.61 -1.47 3.46
N ASP A 86 4.44 -1.28 4.07
CA ASP A 86 3.93 -2.16 5.11
C ASP A 86 2.98 -3.17 4.49
N VAL A 87 3.39 -4.44 4.48
CA VAL A 87 2.60 -5.55 3.98
C VAL A 87 1.93 -6.27 5.14
N ARG A 88 0.63 -6.48 5.02
CA ARG A 88 -0.19 -7.25 5.95
C ARG A 88 -0.95 -8.31 5.19
N PHE A 89 -1.02 -9.50 5.78
CA PHE A 89 -1.77 -10.62 5.22
C PHE A 89 -2.99 -10.89 6.08
N VAL A 90 -4.15 -11.03 5.43
CA VAL A 90 -5.39 -11.53 6.02
C VAL A 90 -5.65 -12.89 5.38
N ILE A 91 -5.22 -13.95 6.07
CA ILE A 91 -5.35 -15.33 5.60
C ILE A 91 -6.56 -15.97 6.27
N TRP A 92 -7.41 -16.62 5.49
CA TRP A 92 -8.55 -17.40 5.99
C TRP A 92 -8.42 -18.89 5.69
N GLN A 93 -7.45 -19.28 4.85
CA GLN A 93 -7.21 -20.66 4.48
C GLN A 93 -5.70 -20.92 4.41
N GLY A 94 -5.23 -21.97 5.07
CA GLY A 94 -3.81 -22.32 5.16
C GLY A 94 -3.14 -21.85 6.46
N ASN A 95 -1.82 -22.07 6.55
CA ASN A 95 -1.01 -21.69 7.70
C ASN A 95 -0.06 -20.57 7.31
N ALA A 96 -0.22 -19.40 7.94
CA ALA A 96 0.56 -18.19 7.65
C ALA A 96 2.08 -18.39 7.83
N GLU A 97 2.48 -19.16 8.84
CA GLU A 97 3.90 -19.41 9.13
C GLU A 97 4.54 -20.31 8.07
N ARG A 98 3.84 -21.36 7.65
CA ARG A 98 4.30 -22.26 6.57
C ARG A 98 4.28 -21.61 5.19
N ALA A 99 3.42 -20.60 5.02
CA ALA A 99 3.29 -19.84 3.80
C ALA A 99 4.36 -18.74 3.63
N GLY A 100 5.19 -18.49 4.66
CA GLY A 100 6.08 -17.32 4.68
C GLY A 100 5.34 -15.99 4.68
N ALA A 101 4.03 -16.01 4.97
CA ALA A 101 3.14 -14.85 4.90
C ALA A 101 3.11 -14.12 6.24
N PHE A 102 4.26 -13.55 6.61
CA PHE A 102 4.40 -12.70 7.78
C PHE A 102 4.21 -11.24 7.39
N PRO A 103 3.57 -10.42 8.23
CA PRO A 103 3.58 -8.98 8.01
C PRO A 103 5.04 -8.53 7.93
N SER A 104 5.40 -7.90 6.82
CA SER A 104 6.76 -7.47 6.56
C SER A 104 6.75 -5.99 6.23
N ARG A 105 7.72 -5.29 6.79
CA ARG A 105 8.00 -3.89 6.49
C ARG A 105 9.20 -3.86 5.57
N GLN A 106 9.00 -3.39 4.35
CA GLN A 106 10.05 -3.24 3.35
C GLN A 106 10.27 -1.75 3.12
N CYS A 107 11.51 -1.35 2.87
CA CYS A 107 11.80 0.03 2.49
C CYS A 107 12.56 0.04 1.17
N ALA A 108 12.26 1.01 0.33
CA ALA A 108 12.97 1.24 -0.91
C ALA A 108 13.17 2.73 -1.10
N CYS A 109 14.41 3.14 -1.34
CA CYS A 109 14.75 4.53 -1.64
C CYS A 109 15.11 4.67 -3.11
N TYR A 110 14.62 5.75 -3.69
CA TYR A 110 14.75 6.09 -5.09
C TYR A 110 15.34 7.49 -5.23
N TYR A 111 16.14 7.70 -6.26
CA TYR A 111 16.56 9.04 -6.67
C TYR A 111 16.06 9.32 -8.08
N LYS A 112 15.72 10.58 -8.33
CA LYS A 112 15.28 11.02 -9.66
C LYS A 112 16.50 11.37 -10.50
N ASP A 113 16.72 10.63 -11.58
CA ASP A 113 17.72 10.95 -12.58
C ASP A 113 17.22 12.14 -13.42
N GLN A 114 17.88 13.30 -13.29
CA GLN A 114 17.46 14.54 -13.98
C GLN A 114 17.59 14.43 -15.51
N SER A 115 18.46 13.56 -16.01
CA SER A 115 18.68 13.38 -17.45
C SER A 115 17.59 12.55 -18.12
N ALA A 116 17.09 11.52 -17.41
CA ALA A 116 16.09 10.59 -17.91
C ALA A 116 14.66 10.84 -17.38
N GLN A 117 14.49 11.79 -16.45
CA GLN A 117 13.24 12.01 -15.69
C GLN A 117 12.67 10.72 -15.07
N ALA A 118 13.55 9.75 -14.83
CA ALA A 118 13.19 8.42 -14.36
C ALA A 118 13.70 8.21 -12.94
N TRP A 119 12.89 7.53 -12.14
CA TRP A 119 13.30 7.10 -10.81
C TRP A 119 14.20 5.88 -10.91
N ARG A 120 15.34 5.92 -10.23
CA ARG A 120 16.27 4.80 -10.11
C ARG A 120 16.39 4.38 -8.67
N THR A 121 16.52 3.07 -8.46
CA THR A 121 16.70 2.48 -7.14
C THR A 121 18.05 2.90 -6.57
N LEU A 122 18.02 3.48 -5.36
CA LEU A 122 19.20 3.80 -4.57
C LEU A 122 19.56 2.64 -3.65
N SER A 123 18.58 2.15 -2.89
CA SER A 123 18.73 1.09 -1.90
C SER A 123 17.40 0.41 -1.63
N VAL A 124 17.41 -0.88 -1.28
CA VAL A 124 16.23 -1.69 -0.92
C VAL A 124 16.53 -2.48 0.34
N GLY A 125 15.52 -2.69 1.18
CA GLY A 125 15.62 -3.50 2.40
C GLY A 125 16.08 -2.68 3.62
N GLU A 126 16.89 -3.29 4.48
CA GLU A 126 17.22 -2.73 5.79
C GLU A 126 18.03 -1.42 5.69
N GLU A 127 18.92 -1.30 4.70
CA GLU A 127 19.68 -0.07 4.46
C GLU A 127 18.78 1.10 4.04
N ALA A 128 17.73 0.81 3.25
CA ALA A 128 16.75 1.81 2.87
C ALA A 128 15.87 2.21 4.07
N CYS A 129 15.57 1.28 4.97
CA CYS A 129 14.82 1.59 6.18
C CYS A 129 15.58 2.53 7.10
N LYS A 130 16.90 2.35 7.26
CA LYS A 130 17.74 3.28 8.04
C LYS A 130 17.68 4.69 7.46
N LYS A 131 17.88 4.83 6.15
CA LYS A 131 17.81 6.13 5.43
C LYS A 131 16.43 6.78 5.45
N ALA A 132 15.36 5.99 5.58
CA ALA A 132 13.99 6.50 5.66
C ALA A 132 13.58 6.96 7.07
N THR A 133 14.40 6.66 8.09
CA THR A 133 14.17 7.03 9.50
C THR A 133 15.15 8.07 10.04
N GLU A 134 16.19 8.41 9.27
CA GLU A 134 17.10 9.54 9.51
C GLU A 134 16.47 10.86 9.07
#